data_AF-A0A2A5Y671-F1
#
_entry.id   AF-A0A2A5Y671-F1
#
_cell.length_a   1.000
_cell.length_b   1.000
_cell.length_c   1.000
_cell.angle_alpha   90.00
_cell.angle_beta   90.00
_cell.angle_gamma   90.00
#
_symmetry.space_group_name_H-M   'P 1'
#
loop_
_entity.id
_entity.type
_entity.pdbx_description
1 polymer ?
#
loop_
_entity_poly.entity_id
_entity_poly.type
_entity_poly.pdbx_seq_one_letter_code
_entity_poly.pdbx_strand_id
1 'polypeptide(L)'
;MIKGKKNRKAFVEEISNLQNIVANFSSSEQHYANGIKRLLDYAQSNEKEKLRILLRILHAFPQINRGVKRGELHVFLLDFEAQLVKFGITDEFLNEELHEKEQKLIDLYRDQYITKKLRLIEFLNSDQANPSQHSSLGKSKIIIDVLQRLKNSYDNSTDTLIGVDQGISFEEFQDDLSVLEEEKRILLFRIVNSLRGGFLKNELASFISQEIIKSGVDENRIYKEELSDESKIIEKLTVAEKSNEFQHSREIAERKKGRSPEPRYDSIFWAIVMSAFAIGLWYFINSL
;
A
#
# COMPACT_ATOMS: atom_id res chain seq x y z
N MET A 1 5.00 17.85 -26.31
CA MET A 1 3.71 17.52 -25.62
C MET A 1 2.88 16.35 -26.21
N ILE A 2 2.59 15.35 -25.37
CA ILE A 2 1.96 14.05 -25.71
C ILE A 2 0.46 14.18 -26.05
N LYS A 3 0.10 14.03 -27.33
CA LYS A 3 -1.30 14.13 -27.80
C LYS A 3 -2.00 12.77 -27.85
N GLY A 4 -3.23 12.68 -27.34
CA GLY A 4 -4.11 11.51 -27.48
C GLY A 4 -3.95 10.43 -26.40
N LYS A 5 -5.06 9.79 -26.01
CA LYS A 5 -5.16 8.81 -24.90
C LYS A 5 -4.18 7.63 -25.03
N LYS A 6 -3.96 7.14 -26.25
CA LYS A 6 -3.02 6.05 -26.56
C LYS A 6 -1.57 6.43 -26.22
N ASN A 7 -1.18 7.64 -26.59
CA ASN A 7 0.20 8.13 -26.35
C ASN A 7 0.44 8.43 -24.87
N ARG A 8 -0.58 8.86 -24.11
CA ARG A 8 -0.47 9.02 -22.66
C ARG A 8 -0.26 7.69 -21.95
N LYS A 9 -0.95 6.63 -22.36
CA LYS A 9 -0.73 5.28 -21.82
C LYS A 9 0.67 4.76 -22.13
N ALA A 10 1.13 4.93 -23.37
CA ALA A 10 2.48 4.54 -23.78
C ALA A 10 3.55 5.24 -22.93
N PHE A 11 3.37 6.53 -22.65
CA PHE A 11 4.26 7.28 -21.76
C PHE A 11 4.27 6.74 -20.33
N VAL A 12 3.09 6.45 -19.77
CA VAL A 12 3.01 5.88 -18.40
C VAL A 12 3.74 4.54 -18.31
N GLU A 13 3.61 3.68 -19.34
CA GLU A 13 4.32 2.41 -19.43
C GLU A 13 5.83 2.58 -19.60
N GLU A 14 6.25 3.53 -20.45
CA GLU A 14 7.65 3.94 -20.63
C GLU A 14 8.30 4.35 -19.30
N ILE A 15 7.65 5.23 -18.54
CA ILE A 15 8.13 5.70 -17.22
C ILE A 15 8.14 4.55 -16.20
N SER A 16 7.11 3.69 -16.19
CA SER A 16 7.09 2.55 -15.27
C SER A 16 8.23 1.56 -15.55
N ASN A 17 8.55 1.32 -16.82
CA ASN A 17 9.67 0.45 -17.19
C ASN A 17 11.01 1.06 -16.76
N LEU A 18 11.16 2.37 -16.92
CA LEU A 18 12.35 3.08 -16.44
C LEU A 18 12.51 2.97 -14.92
N GLN A 19 11.43 3.19 -14.16
CA GLN A 19 11.45 3.02 -12.72
C GLN A 19 11.81 1.60 -12.27
N ASN A 20 11.25 0.57 -12.92
CA ASN A 20 11.60 -0.82 -12.59
C ASN A 20 13.09 -1.13 -12.81
N ILE A 21 13.74 -0.50 -13.79
CA ILE A 21 15.17 -0.68 -14.05
C ILE A 21 16.01 -0.04 -12.92
N VAL A 22 15.60 1.14 -12.44
CA VAL A 22 16.34 1.87 -11.41
C VAL A 22 15.94 1.46 -9.98
N ALA A 23 14.89 0.67 -9.80
CA ALA A 23 14.37 0.24 -8.48
C ALA A 23 15.40 -0.47 -7.58
N ASN A 24 16.45 -1.04 -8.20
CA ASN A 24 17.54 -1.76 -7.57
C ASN A 24 18.83 -0.93 -7.39
N PHE A 25 18.77 0.39 -7.54
CA PHE A 25 19.96 1.25 -7.56
C PHE A 25 20.88 1.05 -6.34
N SER A 26 20.34 0.75 -5.15
CA SER A 26 21.13 0.58 -3.93
C SER A 26 21.70 -0.83 -3.73
N SER A 27 21.40 -1.78 -4.62
CA SER A 27 21.87 -3.16 -4.47
C SER A 27 23.37 -3.34 -4.72
N SER A 28 24.01 -2.46 -5.52
CA SER A 28 25.46 -2.42 -5.72
C SER A 28 25.89 -1.14 -6.43
N GLU A 29 27.19 -0.81 -6.39
CA GLU A 29 27.75 0.30 -7.18
C GLU A 29 27.47 0.15 -8.69
N GLN A 30 27.45 -1.08 -9.20
CA GLN A 30 27.13 -1.34 -10.60
C GLN A 30 25.66 -1.02 -10.91
N HIS A 31 24.74 -1.39 -10.01
CA HIS A 31 23.32 -1.05 -10.15
C HIS A 31 23.10 0.45 -10.05
N TYR A 32 23.80 1.13 -9.13
CA TYR A 32 23.80 2.57 -8.99
C TYR A 32 24.21 3.26 -10.28
N ALA A 33 25.40 2.93 -10.79
CA ALA A 33 25.95 3.52 -12.01
C ALA A 33 25.07 3.24 -13.24
N ASN A 34 24.52 2.02 -13.36
CA ASN A 34 23.60 1.68 -14.43
C ASN A 34 22.28 2.47 -14.33
N GLY A 35 21.76 2.65 -13.11
CA GLY A 35 20.55 3.43 -12.87
C GLY A 35 20.70 4.88 -13.31
N ILE A 36 21.77 5.53 -12.84
CA ILE A 36 22.15 6.89 -13.26
C ILE A 36 22.30 6.97 -14.78
N LYS A 37 23.10 6.08 -15.39
CA LYS A 37 23.31 6.06 -16.84
C LYS A 37 21.99 5.98 -17.59
N ARG A 38 21.08 5.11 -17.17
CA ARG A 38 19.80 4.92 -17.86
C ARG A 38 18.91 6.16 -17.79
N LEU A 39 18.90 6.85 -16.64
CA LEU A 39 18.17 8.11 -16.48
C LEU A 39 18.77 9.22 -17.34
N LEU A 40 20.10 9.28 -17.47
CA LEU A 40 20.79 10.24 -18.32
C LEU A 40 20.55 9.97 -19.81
N ASP A 41 20.63 8.71 -20.25
CA ASP A 41 20.29 8.31 -21.62
C ASP A 41 18.85 8.71 -21.97
N TYR A 42 17.93 8.54 -21.01
CA TYR A 42 16.54 8.97 -21.14
C TYR A 42 16.43 10.49 -21.30
N ALA A 43 17.10 11.25 -20.42
CA ALA A 43 17.11 12.70 -20.42
C ALA A 43 17.67 13.28 -21.72
N GLN A 44 18.72 12.66 -22.29
CA GLN A 44 19.31 13.04 -23.57
C GLN A 44 18.38 12.80 -24.76
N SER A 45 17.58 11.73 -24.71
CA SER A 45 16.79 11.27 -25.86
C SER A 45 15.39 11.86 -25.92
N ASN A 46 14.97 12.63 -24.91
CA ASN A 46 13.59 13.11 -24.76
C ASN A 46 13.48 14.63 -24.62
N GLU A 47 12.30 15.15 -24.92
CA GLU A 47 11.93 16.56 -24.72
C GLU A 47 12.03 16.95 -23.23
N LYS A 48 12.44 18.19 -22.93
CA LYS A 48 12.57 18.71 -21.55
C LYS A 48 11.27 18.58 -20.74
N GLU A 49 10.11 18.75 -21.38
CA GLU A 49 8.77 18.55 -20.76
C GLU A 49 8.62 17.14 -20.17
N LYS A 50 9.03 16.09 -20.92
CA LYS A 50 8.96 14.71 -20.44
C LYS A 50 9.88 14.49 -19.24
N LEU A 51 11.05 15.12 -19.25
CA LEU A 51 12.00 15.01 -18.15
C LEU A 51 11.47 15.67 -16.88
N ARG A 52 10.84 16.85 -17.00
CA ARG A 52 10.16 17.49 -15.87
C ARG A 52 9.13 16.54 -15.24
N ILE A 53 8.27 15.93 -16.08
CA ILE A 53 7.28 14.96 -15.60
C ILE A 53 7.95 13.74 -14.96
N LEU A 54 9.01 13.19 -15.56
CA LEU A 54 9.75 12.06 -14.98
C LEU A 54 10.26 12.38 -13.58
N LEU A 55 10.90 13.53 -13.39
CA LEU A 55 11.45 13.93 -12.09
C LEU A 55 10.37 14.10 -11.03
N ARG A 56 9.25 14.75 -11.38
CA ARG A 56 8.09 14.84 -10.47
C ARG A 56 7.57 13.46 -10.07
N ILE A 57 7.52 12.52 -11.03
CA ILE A 57 7.12 11.13 -10.76
C ILE A 57 8.16 10.38 -9.92
N LEU A 58 9.46 10.57 -10.14
CA LEU A 58 10.53 9.92 -9.36
C LEU A 58 10.55 10.37 -7.90
N HIS A 59 10.27 11.65 -7.64
CA HIS A 59 10.17 12.19 -6.28
C HIS A 59 8.86 11.82 -5.60
N ALA A 60 7.73 11.99 -6.28
CA ALA A 60 6.42 11.76 -5.67
C ALA A 60 6.08 10.27 -5.58
N PHE A 61 6.45 9.50 -6.59
CA PHE A 61 5.97 8.14 -6.81
C PHE A 61 7.10 7.16 -7.18
N PRO A 62 8.20 7.10 -6.42
CA PRO A 62 9.29 6.17 -6.68
C PRO A 62 8.84 4.70 -6.56
N GLN A 63 9.22 3.86 -7.53
CA GLN A 63 9.18 2.40 -7.38
C GLN A 63 10.57 1.93 -6.96
N ILE A 64 10.76 1.72 -5.65
CA ILE A 64 11.98 1.15 -5.07
C ILE A 64 11.74 -0.27 -4.57
N ASN A 65 12.78 -1.09 -4.62
CA ASN A 65 12.70 -2.43 -4.09
C ASN A 65 12.59 -2.47 -2.56
N ARG A 66 12.20 -3.63 -2.07
CA ARG A 66 12.08 -3.89 -0.63
C ARG A 66 13.43 -3.67 0.07
N GLY A 67 13.42 -3.10 1.28
CA GLY A 67 14.64 -2.83 2.05
C GLY A 67 15.45 -1.59 1.61
N VAL A 68 15.12 -0.95 0.48
CA VAL A 68 15.74 0.33 0.10
C VAL A 68 15.27 1.44 1.03
N LYS A 69 16.22 2.13 1.67
CA LYS A 69 15.94 3.25 2.59
C LYS A 69 15.59 4.52 1.84
N ARG A 70 14.70 5.35 2.40
CA ARG A 70 14.34 6.65 1.79
C ARG A 70 15.50 7.61 1.64
N GLY A 71 16.41 7.64 2.62
CA GLY A 71 17.62 8.46 2.55
C GLY A 71 18.52 8.12 1.35
N GLU A 72 18.65 6.83 1.02
CA GLU A 72 19.44 6.38 -0.13
C GLU A 72 18.80 6.80 -1.46
N LEU A 73 17.47 6.70 -1.55
CA LEU A 73 16.74 7.18 -2.72
C LEU A 73 16.92 8.69 -2.91
N HIS A 74 16.82 9.46 -1.83
CA HIS A 74 17.00 10.90 -1.88
C HIS A 74 18.38 11.28 -2.42
N VAL A 75 19.45 10.65 -1.92
CA VAL A 75 20.81 10.86 -2.41
C VAL A 75 20.94 10.49 -3.90
N PHE A 76 20.38 9.34 -4.31
CA PHE A 76 20.40 8.91 -5.71
C PHE A 76 19.71 9.90 -6.65
N LEU A 77 18.57 10.48 -6.25
CA LEU A 77 17.86 11.47 -7.05
C LEU A 77 18.63 12.79 -7.15
N LEU A 78 19.24 13.25 -6.05
CA LEU A 78 20.09 14.44 -6.06
C LEU A 78 21.31 14.28 -6.98
N ASP A 79 21.94 13.10 -6.97
CA ASP A 79 23.07 12.78 -7.85
C ASP A 79 22.66 12.79 -9.33
N PHE A 80 21.44 12.33 -9.64
CA PHE A 80 20.89 12.41 -10.98
C PHE A 80 20.65 13.88 -11.39
N GLU A 81 20.00 14.66 -10.53
CA GLU A 81 19.68 16.08 -10.79
C GLU A 81 20.93 16.94 -10.98
N ALA A 82 21.96 16.75 -10.15
CA ALA A 82 23.24 17.43 -10.30
C ALA A 82 23.88 17.19 -11.67
N GLN A 83 23.61 16.04 -12.29
CA GLN A 83 24.10 15.72 -13.64
C GLN A 83 23.22 16.30 -14.75
N LEU A 84 21.96 16.64 -14.47
CA LEU A 84 21.06 17.29 -15.43
C LEU A 84 21.49 18.70 -15.81
N VAL A 85 22.24 19.37 -14.92
CA VAL A 85 22.87 20.67 -15.20
C VAL A 85 23.72 20.61 -16.48
N LYS A 86 24.40 19.48 -16.73
CA LYS A 86 25.23 19.27 -17.94
C LYS A 86 24.41 19.25 -19.23
N PHE A 87 23.11 19.04 -19.14
CA PHE A 87 22.17 19.03 -20.27
C PHE A 87 21.38 20.34 -20.39
N GLY A 88 21.75 21.39 -19.64
CA GLY A 88 21.07 22.68 -19.66
C GLY A 88 19.65 22.61 -19.09
N ILE A 89 19.44 21.72 -18.11
CA ILE A 89 18.26 21.67 -17.26
C ILE A 89 18.66 22.26 -15.91
N THR A 90 18.01 23.36 -15.55
CA THR A 90 18.29 24.12 -14.33
C THR A 90 17.24 23.79 -13.26
N ASP A 91 17.57 24.06 -12.00
CA ASP A 91 16.63 23.92 -10.89
C ASP A 91 15.37 24.78 -11.11
N GLU A 92 15.53 25.97 -11.70
CA GLU A 92 14.41 26.83 -12.08
C GLU A 92 13.43 26.11 -13.02
N PHE A 93 13.94 25.43 -14.06
CA PHE A 93 13.10 24.68 -15.00
C PHE A 93 12.36 23.51 -14.34
N LEU A 94 12.95 22.90 -13.31
CA LEU A 94 12.33 21.79 -12.57
C LEU A 94 11.24 22.29 -11.61
N ASN A 95 11.43 23.49 -11.07
CA ASN A 95 10.54 24.13 -10.12
C ASN A 95 9.39 24.91 -10.78
N GLU A 96 9.44 25.13 -12.10
CA GLU A 96 8.32 25.69 -12.86
C GLU A 96 7.01 24.92 -12.61
N GLU A 97 5.92 25.68 -12.53
CA GLU A 97 4.58 25.14 -12.34
C GLU A 97 4.18 24.27 -13.53
N LEU A 98 3.61 23.10 -13.24
CA LEU A 98 3.19 22.16 -14.28
C LEU A 98 2.02 22.73 -15.07
N HIS A 99 2.11 22.65 -16.39
CA HIS A 99 0.95 22.93 -17.22
C HIS A 99 -0.14 21.88 -16.99
N GLU A 100 -1.41 22.27 -17.17
CA GLU A 100 -2.58 21.39 -16.94
C GLU A 100 -2.47 20.02 -17.64
N LYS A 101 -1.82 19.97 -18.80
CA LYS A 101 -1.62 18.73 -19.56
C LYS A 101 -0.51 17.84 -18.99
N GLU A 102 0.53 18.43 -18.42
CA GLU A 102 1.59 17.72 -17.69
C GLU A 102 1.02 17.16 -16.39
N GLN A 103 0.26 17.98 -15.66
CA GLN A 103 -0.45 17.57 -14.45
C GLN A 103 -1.38 16.38 -14.71
N LYS A 104 -2.15 16.42 -15.81
CA LYS A 104 -3.01 15.28 -16.23
C LYS A 104 -2.23 14.00 -16.52
N LEU A 105 -0.96 14.08 -16.89
CA LEU A 105 -0.12 12.89 -17.10
C LEU A 105 0.35 12.31 -15.76
N ILE A 106 0.70 13.16 -14.80
CA ILE A 106 1.03 12.74 -13.43
C ILE A 106 -0.19 12.11 -12.76
N ASP A 107 -1.36 12.76 -12.85
CA ASP A 107 -2.62 12.23 -12.32
C ASP A 107 -2.96 10.87 -12.97
N LEU A 108 -2.71 10.71 -14.28
CA LEU A 108 -2.95 9.45 -14.98
C LEU A 108 -1.97 8.34 -14.58
N TYR A 109 -0.69 8.70 -14.43
CA TYR A 109 0.33 7.79 -13.93
C TYR A 109 -0.07 7.30 -12.53
N ARG A 110 -0.50 8.25 -11.68
CA ARG A 110 -1.10 7.98 -10.38
C ARG A 110 -2.21 6.95 -10.48
N ASP A 111 -3.28 7.27 -11.15
CA ASP A 111 -4.46 6.39 -11.10
C ASP A 111 -4.20 4.99 -11.69
N GLN A 112 -3.29 4.84 -12.65
CA GLN A 112 -3.06 3.56 -13.34
C GLN A 112 -2.01 2.64 -12.70
N TYR A 113 -0.89 3.19 -12.22
CA TYR A 113 0.26 2.38 -11.79
C TYR A 113 0.48 2.40 -10.29
N ILE A 114 -0.12 3.35 -9.57
CA ILE A 114 0.21 3.58 -8.17
C ILE A 114 -0.54 2.66 -7.21
N THR A 115 -1.81 2.35 -7.51
CA THR A 115 -2.62 1.42 -6.72
C THR A 115 -2.04 -0.01 -6.66
N LYS A 116 -1.03 -0.33 -7.48
CA LYS A 116 -0.43 -1.67 -7.56
C LYS A 116 0.90 -1.82 -6.82
N LYS A 117 1.63 -0.73 -6.55
CA LYS A 117 3.04 -0.82 -6.15
C LYS A 117 3.55 0.23 -5.14
N LEU A 118 2.78 1.25 -4.79
CA LEU A 118 3.30 2.30 -3.90
C LEU A 118 3.09 2.02 -2.43
N ARG A 119 3.96 2.62 -1.63
CA ARG A 119 3.89 2.60 -0.17
C ARG A 119 3.10 3.81 0.33
N LEU A 120 2.89 3.82 1.64
CA LEU A 120 2.08 4.81 2.33
C LEU A 120 2.58 6.24 2.09
N ILE A 121 3.91 6.45 2.13
CA ILE A 121 4.53 7.78 2.05
C ILE A 121 4.21 8.46 0.72
N GLU A 122 4.55 7.81 -0.38
CA GLU A 122 4.44 8.37 -1.72
C GLU A 122 3.02 8.76 -2.05
N PHE A 123 2.06 8.09 -1.44
CA PHE A 123 0.67 8.35 -1.70
C PHE A 123 0.06 9.37 -0.77
N LEU A 124 0.36 9.35 0.53
CA LEU A 124 -0.22 10.28 1.49
C LEU A 124 0.42 11.67 1.46
N ASN A 125 1.74 11.75 1.26
CA ASN A 125 2.47 13.03 1.16
C ASN A 125 2.51 13.59 -0.28
N SER A 126 1.89 12.93 -1.27
CA SER A 126 1.93 13.43 -2.64
C SER A 126 1.00 14.63 -2.83
N ASP A 127 1.60 15.82 -2.81
CA ASP A 127 0.99 17.06 -3.29
C ASP A 127 1.12 17.25 -4.81
N GLN A 128 1.88 16.37 -5.47
CA GLN A 128 2.13 16.46 -6.91
C GLN A 128 0.94 16.05 -7.78
N ALA A 129 -0.16 15.55 -7.20
CA ALA A 129 -1.33 15.12 -7.94
C ALA A 129 -2.59 15.79 -7.39
N ASN A 130 -3.51 16.17 -8.28
CA ASN A 130 -4.67 16.94 -7.87
C ASN A 130 -5.58 16.12 -6.93
N PRO A 131 -6.06 16.71 -5.82
CA PRO A 131 -7.02 16.06 -4.95
C PRO A 131 -8.32 15.83 -5.72
N SER A 132 -8.89 14.64 -5.55
CA SER A 132 -10.15 14.22 -6.15
C SER A 132 -10.78 13.12 -5.31
N GLN A 133 -12.07 12.84 -5.51
CA GLN A 133 -12.69 11.69 -4.87
C GLN A 133 -11.98 10.37 -5.23
N HIS A 134 -11.47 10.25 -6.46
CA HIS A 134 -10.67 9.11 -6.88
C HIS A 134 -9.32 9.02 -6.16
N SER A 135 -8.63 10.15 -5.92
CA SER A 135 -7.39 10.15 -5.13
C SER A 135 -7.64 9.78 -3.67
N SER A 136 -8.68 10.35 -3.05
CA SER A 136 -9.06 10.04 -1.66
C SER A 136 -9.42 8.56 -1.48
N LEU A 137 -10.18 7.97 -2.42
CA LEU A 137 -10.48 6.55 -2.42
C LEU A 137 -9.23 5.69 -2.61
N GLY A 138 -8.32 6.10 -3.49
CA GLY A 138 -7.00 5.47 -3.61
C GLY A 138 -6.23 5.51 -2.29
N LYS A 139 -6.33 6.63 -1.54
CA LYS A 139 -5.51 6.91 -0.34
C LYS A 139 -6.02 6.02 0.78
N SER A 140 -7.33 5.93 0.91
CA SER A 140 -8.02 4.96 1.76
C SER A 140 -7.59 3.52 1.49
N LYS A 141 -7.58 3.08 0.23
CA LYS A 141 -7.19 1.70 -0.14
C LYS A 141 -5.74 1.37 0.20
N ILE A 142 -4.82 2.33 0.01
CA ILE A 142 -3.41 2.15 0.36
C ILE A 142 -3.24 2.06 1.88
N ILE A 143 -3.94 2.89 2.67
CA ILE A 143 -3.94 2.76 4.13
C ILE A 143 -4.46 1.37 4.55
N ILE A 144 -5.56 0.92 3.96
CA ILE A 144 -6.13 -0.41 4.23
C ILE A 144 -5.10 -1.53 3.95
N ASP A 145 -4.44 -1.47 2.79
CA ASP A 145 -3.43 -2.45 2.41
C ASP A 145 -2.26 -2.45 3.39
N VAL A 146 -1.74 -1.27 3.76
CA VAL A 146 -0.67 -1.14 4.76
C VAL A 146 -1.09 -1.71 6.12
N LEU A 147 -2.29 -1.39 6.60
CA LEU A 147 -2.81 -1.96 7.85
C LEU A 147 -2.97 -3.49 7.78
N GLN A 148 -3.35 -4.02 6.61
CA GLN A 148 -3.43 -5.47 6.39
C GLN A 148 -2.04 -6.12 6.39
N ARG A 149 -1.04 -5.48 5.79
CA ARG A 149 0.35 -5.98 5.81
C ARG A 149 0.95 -5.92 7.21
N LEU A 150 0.73 -4.83 7.95
CA LEU A 150 1.13 -4.71 9.36
C LEU A 150 0.51 -5.83 10.19
N LYS A 151 -0.79 -6.08 9.98
CA LYS A 151 -1.50 -7.20 10.62
C LYS A 151 -0.92 -8.57 10.29
N ASN A 152 -0.47 -8.79 9.05
CA ASN A 152 0.16 -10.03 8.64
C ASN A 152 1.59 -10.20 9.18
N SER A 153 2.25 -9.09 9.55
CA SER A 153 3.66 -9.06 9.98
C SER A 153 3.84 -9.08 11.49
N TYR A 154 2.80 -8.67 12.22
CA TYR A 154 2.89 -8.49 13.66
C TYR A 154 2.95 -9.82 14.40
N ASP A 155 4.05 -10.02 15.13
CA ASP A 155 4.24 -11.15 16.03
C ASP A 155 3.92 -10.72 17.46
N ASN A 156 2.82 -11.27 17.98
CA ASN A 156 2.36 -11.04 19.35
C ASN A 156 3.39 -11.49 20.41
N SER A 157 4.29 -12.44 20.09
CA SER A 157 5.21 -13.00 21.06
C SER A 157 6.42 -12.10 21.32
N THR A 158 6.89 -11.41 20.29
CA THR A 158 8.04 -10.51 20.33
C THR A 158 7.64 -9.03 20.33
N ASP A 159 6.35 -8.72 20.19
CA ASP A 159 5.82 -7.36 20.09
C ASP A 159 6.52 -6.53 19.00
N THR A 160 6.65 -7.12 17.81
CA THR A 160 7.36 -6.51 16.67
C THR A 160 6.78 -6.94 15.33
N LEU A 161 7.28 -6.34 14.25
CA LEU A 161 6.92 -6.65 12.88
C LEU A 161 8.00 -7.51 12.22
N ILE A 162 7.63 -8.72 11.80
CA ILE A 162 8.49 -9.63 11.06
C ILE A 162 8.28 -9.39 9.56
N GLY A 163 9.36 -9.03 8.86
CA GLY A 163 9.35 -8.76 7.42
C GLY A 163 9.13 -10.01 6.55
N VAL A 164 7.93 -10.59 6.59
CA VAL A 164 7.51 -11.73 5.74
C VAL A 164 7.14 -11.27 4.32
N ASP A 165 7.03 -12.19 3.36
CA ASP A 165 6.89 -11.90 1.91
C ASP A 165 5.77 -10.90 1.54
N GLN A 166 4.65 -10.89 2.28
CA GLN A 166 3.53 -9.94 2.11
C GLN A 166 3.38 -8.97 3.28
N GLY A 167 4.41 -8.85 4.11
CA GLY A 167 4.47 -8.04 5.31
C GLY A 167 5.33 -6.79 5.16
N ILE A 168 5.43 -6.03 6.24
CA ILE A 168 6.30 -4.86 6.40
C ILE A 168 7.18 -5.16 7.62
N SER A 169 8.50 -5.00 7.50
CA SER A 169 9.40 -5.17 8.65
C SER A 169 9.31 -3.97 9.59
N PHE A 170 9.85 -4.11 10.81
CA PHE A 170 9.89 -3.02 11.76
C PHE A 170 10.66 -1.80 11.23
N GLU A 171 11.82 -2.04 10.63
CA GLU A 171 12.67 -0.99 10.06
C GLU A 171 11.99 -0.29 8.89
N GLU A 172 11.31 -1.06 8.02
CA GLU A 172 10.53 -0.50 6.90
C GLU A 172 9.41 0.41 7.41
N PHE A 173 8.71 -0.01 8.47
CA PHE A 173 7.63 0.79 9.05
C PHE A 173 8.15 2.07 9.71
N GLN A 174 9.27 2.01 10.42
CA GLN A 174 9.88 3.18 11.04
C GLN A 174 10.42 4.18 10.01
N ASP A 175 11.10 3.70 8.96
CA ASP A 175 11.55 4.54 7.85
C ASP A 175 10.34 5.24 7.20
N ASP A 176 9.25 4.49 6.96
CA ASP A 176 8.02 5.04 6.38
C ASP A 176 7.39 6.12 7.28
N LEU A 177 7.28 5.89 8.60
CA LEU A 177 6.73 6.87 9.54
C LEU A 177 7.56 8.15 9.64
N SER A 178 8.89 8.04 9.59
CA SER A 178 9.79 9.17 9.79
C SER A 178 9.66 10.25 8.70
N VAL A 179 9.28 9.85 7.48
CA VAL A 179 9.15 10.74 6.33
C VAL A 179 7.72 11.23 6.13
N LEU A 180 6.72 10.59 6.75
CA LEU A 180 5.34 11.06 6.69
C LEU A 180 5.18 12.43 7.35
N GLU A 181 4.41 13.30 6.70
CA GLU A 181 4.01 14.57 7.30
C GLU A 181 3.26 14.32 8.62
N GLU A 182 3.39 15.25 9.56
CA GLU A 182 2.77 15.14 10.89
C GLU A 182 1.25 14.94 10.79
N GLU A 183 0.57 15.71 9.93
CA GLU A 183 -0.88 15.57 9.70
C GLU A 183 -1.25 14.14 9.24
N LYS A 184 -0.45 13.53 8.35
CA LYS A 184 -0.72 12.19 7.80
C LYS A 184 -0.45 11.09 8.84
N ARG A 185 0.51 11.30 9.73
CA ARG A 185 0.73 10.44 10.90
C ARG A 185 -0.44 10.52 11.88
N ILE A 186 -0.97 11.72 12.13
CA ILE A 186 -2.18 11.92 12.95
C ILE A 186 -3.39 11.24 12.31
N LEU A 187 -3.56 11.36 10.99
CA LEU A 187 -4.60 10.64 10.23
C LEU A 187 -4.48 9.13 10.45
N LEU A 188 -3.28 8.56 10.27
CA LEU A 188 -3.04 7.12 10.49
C LEU A 188 -3.37 6.71 11.93
N PHE A 189 -2.97 7.52 12.91
CA PHE A 189 -3.26 7.29 14.32
C PHE A 189 -4.77 7.23 14.58
N ARG A 190 -5.55 8.17 14.04
CA ARG A 190 -7.02 8.20 14.21
C ARG A 190 -7.70 7.00 13.57
N ILE A 191 -7.28 6.62 12.36
CA ILE A 191 -7.78 5.44 11.66
C ILE A 191 -7.49 4.16 12.47
N VAL A 192 -6.26 3.99 12.94
CA VAL A 192 -5.84 2.82 13.73
C VAL A 192 -6.69 2.69 15.00
N ASN A 193 -6.92 3.80 15.71
CA ASN A 193 -7.74 3.78 16.91
C ASN A 193 -9.22 3.56 16.64
N SER A 194 -9.75 4.07 15.53
CA SER A 194 -11.13 3.81 15.11
C SER A 194 -11.37 2.34 14.73
N LEU A 195 -10.33 1.66 14.23
CA LEU A 195 -10.38 0.25 13.83
C LEU A 195 -9.93 -0.72 14.92
N ARG A 196 -9.54 -0.20 16.10
CA ARG A 196 -9.08 -0.96 17.27
C ARG A 196 -10.20 -1.86 17.81
N GLY A 197 -9.84 -3.09 18.19
CA GLY A 197 -10.78 -4.07 18.74
C GLY A 197 -11.72 -4.69 17.72
N GLY A 198 -11.58 -4.33 16.43
CA GLY A 198 -12.34 -4.87 15.31
C GLY A 198 -11.41 -5.40 14.23
N PHE A 199 -11.17 -4.59 13.19
CA PHE A 199 -10.27 -4.95 12.08
C PHE A 199 -8.83 -5.17 12.56
N LEU A 200 -8.37 -4.33 13.49
CA LEU A 200 -7.08 -4.45 14.18
C LEU A 200 -7.29 -4.99 15.61
N LYS A 201 -6.46 -5.96 16.00
CA LYS A 201 -6.41 -6.41 17.40
C LYS A 201 -5.85 -5.31 18.29
N ASN A 202 -6.16 -5.36 19.59
CA ASN A 202 -5.78 -4.32 20.55
C ASN A 202 -4.27 -4.17 20.68
N GLU A 203 -3.53 -5.28 20.64
CA GLU A 203 -2.08 -5.33 20.75
C GLU A 203 -1.44 -4.60 19.56
N LEU A 204 -1.79 -5.02 18.34
CA LEU A 204 -1.33 -4.37 17.11
C LEU A 204 -1.69 -2.89 17.03
N ALA A 205 -2.92 -2.52 17.39
CA ALA A 205 -3.34 -1.13 17.38
C ALA A 205 -2.54 -0.29 18.39
N SER A 206 -2.19 -0.87 19.54
CA SER A 206 -1.36 -0.21 20.56
C SER A 206 0.08 -0.06 20.09
N PHE A 207 0.66 -1.12 19.51
CA PHE A 207 1.98 -1.10 18.89
C PHE A 207 2.09 0.02 17.84
N ILE A 208 1.18 0.03 16.85
CA ILE A 208 1.18 1.05 15.79
C ILE A 208 1.04 2.46 16.37
N SER A 209 0.13 2.65 17.33
CA SER A 209 -0.10 3.96 17.97
C SER A 209 1.16 4.46 18.67
N GLN A 210 1.89 3.58 19.37
CA GLN A 210 3.13 3.92 20.06
C GLN A 210 4.24 4.30 19.06
N GLU A 211 4.40 3.55 17.98
CA GLU A 211 5.41 3.87 16.96
C GLU A 211 5.11 5.22 16.27
N ILE A 212 3.83 5.54 16.03
CA ILE A 212 3.44 6.86 15.52
C ILE A 212 3.81 7.97 16.51
N ILE A 213 3.53 7.80 17.81
CA ILE A 213 3.91 8.79 18.82
C ILE A 213 5.44 8.96 18.87
N LYS A 214 6.19 7.85 18.90
CA LYS A 214 7.67 7.87 18.89
C LYS A 214 8.27 8.55 17.67
N SER A 215 7.56 8.58 16.54
CA SER A 215 8.01 9.30 15.35
C SER A 215 8.04 10.84 15.53
N GLY A 216 7.49 11.37 16.63
CA GLY A 216 7.54 12.80 16.97
C GLY A 216 6.20 13.53 16.83
N VAL A 217 5.08 12.80 16.80
CA VAL A 217 3.73 13.41 16.81
C VAL A 217 3.43 13.95 18.20
N ASP A 218 2.99 15.21 18.31
CA ASP A 218 2.54 15.78 19.59
C ASP A 218 1.22 15.13 20.02
N GLU A 219 1.26 14.38 21.13
CA GLU A 219 0.08 13.72 21.73
C GLU A 219 -1.07 14.68 21.99
N ASN A 220 -0.77 15.96 22.29
CA ASN A 220 -1.79 16.97 22.54
C ASN A 220 -2.55 17.38 21.28
N ARG A 221 -1.91 17.25 20.10
CA ARG A 221 -2.48 17.59 18.80
C ARG A 221 -3.30 16.46 18.20
N ILE A 222 -3.00 15.20 18.54
CA ILE A 222 -3.65 14.00 17.98
C ILE A 222 -5.18 14.12 17.88
N TYR A 223 -5.86 14.62 18.91
CA TYR A 223 -7.32 14.76 18.93
C TYR A 223 -7.83 16.19 18.75
N LYS A 224 -6.96 17.19 18.80
CA LYS A 224 -7.32 18.62 18.71
C LYS A 224 -7.06 19.20 17.34
N GLU A 225 -6.15 18.61 16.58
CA GLU A 225 -5.77 19.08 15.27
C GLU A 225 -6.89 18.90 14.27
N GLU A 226 -7.18 19.97 13.53
CA GLU A 226 -8.12 19.90 12.44
C GLU A 226 -7.42 19.32 11.21
N LEU A 227 -7.79 18.10 10.84
CA LEU A 227 -7.34 17.48 9.60
C LEU A 227 -7.87 18.27 8.40
N SER A 228 -7.09 18.28 7.31
CA SER A 228 -7.55 18.80 6.02
C SER A 228 -8.81 18.09 5.54
N ASP A 229 -9.57 18.74 4.66
CA ASP A 229 -10.80 18.15 4.11
C ASP A 229 -10.53 16.82 3.38
N GLU A 230 -9.40 16.70 2.68
CA GLU A 230 -8.99 15.45 2.05
C GLU A 230 -8.71 14.36 3.11
N SER A 231 -7.92 14.67 4.15
CA SER A 231 -7.64 13.74 5.24
C SER A 231 -8.91 13.29 5.98
N LYS A 232 -9.86 14.19 6.22
CA LYS A 232 -11.18 13.87 6.81
C LYS A 232 -11.98 12.90 5.92
N ILE A 233 -11.94 13.09 4.60
CA ILE A 233 -12.61 12.19 3.65
C ILE A 233 -11.93 10.82 3.66
N ILE A 234 -10.59 10.77 3.62
CA ILE A 234 -9.81 9.53 3.66
C ILE A 234 -10.09 8.74 4.94
N GLU A 235 -10.11 9.41 6.10
CA GLU A 235 -10.45 8.81 7.39
C GLU A 235 -11.82 8.13 7.33
N LYS A 236 -12.85 8.87 6.88
CA LYS A 236 -14.22 8.36 6.77
C LYS A 236 -14.33 7.17 5.82
N LEU A 237 -13.72 7.26 4.64
CA LEU A 237 -13.72 6.17 3.64
C LEU A 237 -13.06 4.90 4.22
N THR A 238 -11.91 5.06 4.86
CA THR A 238 -11.13 3.93 5.41
C THR A 238 -11.89 3.24 6.53
N VAL A 239 -12.43 4.02 7.47
CA VAL A 239 -13.17 3.51 8.62
C VAL A 239 -14.48 2.86 8.19
N ALA A 240 -15.23 3.47 7.27
CA ALA A 240 -16.49 2.94 6.77
C ALA A 240 -16.31 1.60 6.04
N GLU A 241 -15.30 1.48 5.18
CA GLU A 241 -15.03 0.26 4.42
C GLU A 241 -14.77 -0.93 5.35
N LYS A 242 -13.88 -0.77 6.35
CA LYS A 242 -13.51 -1.86 7.25
C LYS A 242 -14.49 -2.11 8.39
N SER A 243 -15.22 -1.09 8.84
CA SER A 243 -16.29 -1.28 9.83
C SER A 243 -17.47 -2.05 9.24
N ASN A 244 -17.85 -1.76 7.99
CA ASN A 244 -18.92 -2.49 7.30
C ASN A 244 -18.54 -3.94 7.00
N GLU A 245 -17.30 -4.19 6.54
CA GLU A 245 -16.80 -5.57 6.36
C GLU A 245 -16.79 -6.34 7.68
N PHE A 246 -16.41 -5.70 8.79
CA PHE A 246 -16.43 -6.31 10.12
C PHE A 246 -17.85 -6.63 10.59
N GLN A 247 -18.80 -5.69 10.43
CA GLN A 247 -20.22 -5.92 10.72
C GLN A 247 -20.77 -7.08 9.89
N HIS A 248 -20.49 -7.11 8.59
CA HIS A 248 -20.92 -8.18 7.71
C HIS A 248 -20.29 -9.53 8.09
N SER A 249 -19.01 -9.55 8.46
CA SER A 249 -18.32 -10.76 8.92
C SER A 249 -18.89 -11.28 10.25
N ARG A 250 -19.26 -10.37 11.17
CA ARG A 250 -19.97 -10.72 12.42
C ARG A 250 -21.35 -11.28 12.15
N GLU A 251 -22.14 -10.66 11.27
CA GLU A 251 -23.45 -11.17 10.86
C GLU A 251 -23.35 -12.58 10.24
N ILE A 252 -22.35 -12.82 9.39
CA ILE A 252 -22.12 -14.16 8.81
C ILE A 252 -21.72 -15.16 9.90
N ALA A 253 -20.85 -14.79 10.84
CA ALA A 253 -20.44 -15.65 11.94
C ALA A 253 -21.60 -15.96 12.91
N GLU A 254 -22.44 -14.98 13.21
CA GLU A 254 -23.65 -15.15 14.02
C GLU A 254 -24.72 -15.99 13.30
N ARG A 255 -24.91 -15.81 11.98
CA ARG A 255 -25.76 -16.69 11.16
C ARG A 255 -25.24 -18.14 11.13
N LYS A 256 -23.92 -18.34 11.14
CA LYS A 256 -23.30 -19.67 11.24
C LYS A 256 -23.46 -20.28 12.63
N LYS A 257 -23.42 -19.49 13.71
CA LYS A 257 -23.73 -19.94 15.07
C LYS A 257 -25.23 -20.25 15.27
N GLY A 258 -26.12 -19.55 14.56
CA GLY A 258 -27.57 -19.80 14.57
C GLY A 258 -28.00 -21.05 13.79
N ARG A 259 -27.12 -21.65 12.98
CA ARG A 259 -27.29 -23.01 12.48
C ARG A 259 -26.66 -23.99 13.46
N SER A 260 -27.38 -24.32 14.52
CA SER A 260 -27.17 -25.60 15.19
C SER A 260 -27.21 -26.70 14.14
N PRO A 261 -26.22 -27.60 14.02
CA PRO A 261 -26.41 -28.78 13.20
C PRO A 261 -27.59 -29.53 13.81
N GLU A 262 -28.70 -29.64 13.08
CA GLU A 262 -29.70 -30.65 13.43
C GLU A 262 -28.95 -31.98 13.55
N PRO A 263 -29.12 -32.73 14.64
CA PRO A 263 -28.52 -34.04 14.74
C PRO A 263 -29.09 -34.88 13.60
N ARG A 264 -28.28 -35.14 12.56
CA ARG A 264 -28.64 -36.07 11.48
C ARG A 264 -28.68 -37.48 12.03
N TYR A 265 -29.82 -37.84 12.61
CA TYR A 265 -30.18 -39.19 12.99
C TYR A 265 -30.12 -40.17 11.81
N ASP A 266 -30.16 -39.67 10.57
CA ASP A 266 -30.01 -40.47 9.35
C ASP A 266 -28.68 -41.23 9.27
N SER A 267 -27.57 -40.64 9.72
CA SER A 267 -26.25 -41.28 9.58
C SER A 267 -26.09 -42.51 10.50
N ILE A 268 -26.60 -42.43 11.73
CA ILE A 268 -26.58 -43.53 12.70
C ILE A 268 -27.64 -44.57 12.32
N PHE A 269 -28.83 -44.14 11.88
CA PHE A 269 -29.87 -45.06 11.42
C PHE A 269 -29.40 -45.90 10.22
N TRP A 270 -28.80 -45.28 9.20
CA TRP A 270 -28.24 -46.01 8.07
C TRP A 270 -27.07 -46.91 8.47
N ALA A 271 -26.21 -46.51 9.41
CA ALA A 271 -25.14 -47.37 9.91
C ALA A 271 -25.67 -48.62 10.64
N ILE A 272 -26.75 -48.49 11.42
CA ILE A 272 -27.41 -49.60 12.10
C ILE A 272 -28.08 -50.53 11.07
N VAL A 273 -28.81 -49.97 10.10
CA VAL A 273 -29.49 -50.73 9.03
C VAL A 273 -28.48 -51.51 8.18
N MET A 274 -27.36 -50.89 7.80
CA MET A 274 -26.32 -51.56 7.01
C MET A 274 -25.57 -52.63 7.81
N SER A 275 -25.39 -52.43 9.12
CA SER A 275 -24.79 -53.45 10.00
C SER A 275 -25.71 -54.68 10.16
N ALA A 276 -27.01 -54.46 10.33
CA ALA A 276 -27.99 -55.55 10.38
C ALA A 276 -28.08 -56.32 9.05
N PHE A 277 -28.02 -55.59 7.92
CA PHE A 277 -28.00 -56.19 6.59
C PHE A 277 -26.75 -57.05 6.34
N ALA A 278 -25.58 -56.57 6.79
CA ALA A 278 -24.32 -57.32 6.69
C ALA A 278 -24.32 -58.60 7.52
N ILE A 279 -24.90 -58.57 8.72
CA ILE A 279 -25.05 -59.77 9.57
C ILE A 279 -26.01 -60.78 8.91
N GLY A 280 -27.11 -60.30 8.31
CA GLY A 280 -28.05 -61.14 7.57
C GLY A 280 -27.42 -61.82 6.35
N LEU A 281 -26.61 -61.08 5.58
CA LEU A 281 -25.86 -61.63 4.45
C LEU A 281 -24.83 -62.67 4.89
N TRP A 282 -24.12 -62.43 5.99
CA TRP A 282 -23.15 -63.38 6.53
C TRP A 282 -23.83 -64.69 6.97
N TYR A 283 -24.98 -64.60 7.64
CA TYR A 283 -25.76 -65.78 8.02
C TYR A 283 -26.28 -66.57 6.80
N PHE A 284 -26.74 -65.87 5.77
CA PHE A 284 -27.26 -66.49 4.54
C PHE A 284 -26.16 -67.19 3.73
N ILE A 285 -24.94 -66.63 3.68
CA ILE A 285 -23.78 -67.23 3.02
C ILE A 285 -23.28 -68.47 3.77
N ASN A 286 -23.32 -68.46 5.12
CA ASN A 286 -22.85 -69.57 5.93
C ASN A 286 -23.92 -70.66 6.21
N SER A 287 -25.15 -70.50 5.74
CA SER A 287 -26.22 -71.51 5.83
C SER A 287 -26.50 -72.23 4.51
N LEU A 288 -25.60 -72.08 3.53
CA LEU A 288 -25.58 -72.72 2.21
C LEU A 288 -24.39 -73.68 2.14
#